data_AF-A0A4R5C4R4-F1
#
_entry.id   AF-A0A4R5C4R4-F1
#
_cell.length_a   1.000
_cell.length_b   1.000
_cell.length_c   1.000
_cell.angle_alpha   90.00
_cell.angle_beta   90.00
_cell.angle_gamma   90.00
#
_symmetry.space_group_name_H-M   'P 1'
#
loop_
_entity.id
_entity.type
_entity.pdbx_description
1 polymer ?
#
loop_
_entity_poly.entity_id
_entity_poly.type
_entity_poly.pdbx_seq_one_letter_code
_entity_poly.pdbx_strand_id
1 'polypeptide(L)' 'MYPFHWVPCEGRRHASLDEHPHGRSYPTGPEVTTLCGQELVAENSEFGWFWDTCPTCYEEALRLAGIPAR' A
#
# COMPACT_ATOMS: atom_id res chain seq x y z
N MET A 1 6.86 -8.02 -12.03
CA MET A 1 6.58 -7.64 -10.63
C MET A 1 6.57 -6.13 -10.59
N TYR A 2 5.52 -5.51 -10.04
CA TYR A 2 5.43 -4.05 -9.97
C TYR A 2 6.40 -3.49 -8.92
N PRO A 3 6.86 -2.23 -9.05
CA PRO A 3 7.80 -1.63 -8.11
C PRO A 3 7.18 -1.27 -6.75
N PHE A 4 5.87 -1.47 -6.59
CA PHE A 4 5.12 -1.16 -5.37
C PHE A 4 4.47 -2.41 -4.77
N HIS A 5 4.14 -2.33 -3.49
CA HIS A 5 3.37 -3.32 -2.76
C HIS A 5 2.20 -2.67 -2.03
N TRP A 6 1.13 -3.44 -1.85
CA TRP A 6 -0.02 -3.03 -1.06
C TRP A 6 0.23 -3.29 0.42
N VAL A 7 -0.23 -2.39 1.28
CA VAL A 7 -0.14 -2.46 2.74
C VAL A 7 -1.40 -1.85 3.34
N PRO A 8 -2.14 -2.55 4.21
CA PRO A 8 -3.24 -1.94 4.93
C PRO A 8 -2.71 -1.02 6.04
N CYS A 9 -3.25 0.20 6.14
CA CYS A 9 -2.96 1.18 7.18
C CYS A 9 -4.19 2.06 7.41
N GLU A 10 -4.48 2.47 8.66
CA GLU A 10 -5.49 3.49 8.99
C GLU A 10 -6.86 3.31 8.29
N GLY A 11 -7.38 2.06 8.27
CA GLY A 11 -8.69 1.76 7.69
C GLY A 11 -8.76 1.74 6.16
N ARG A 12 -7.62 1.76 5.46
CA ARG A 12 -7.53 1.67 4.00
C ARG A 12 -6.38 0.77 3.55
N ARG A 13 -6.42 0.32 2.28
CA ARG A 13 -5.25 -0.27 1.61
C ARG A 13 -4.46 0.81 0.88
N HIS A 14 -3.23 1.03 1.31
CA HIS A 14 -2.27 1.94 0.69
C HIS A 14 -1.26 1.15 -0.16
N ALA A 15 -0.55 1.86 -1.04
CA ALA A 15 0.59 1.32 -1.76
C ALA A 15 1.86 2.05 -1.34
N SER A 16 3.00 1.37 -1.33
CA SER A 16 4.30 1.94 -0.98
C SER A 16 5.39 1.46 -1.95
N LEU A 17 6.44 2.27 -2.09
CA LEU A 17 7.68 1.97 -2.81
C LEU A 17 8.84 1.61 -1.86
N ASP A 18 8.60 1.62 -0.55
CA ASP A 18 9.61 1.29 0.44
C ASP A 18 10.15 -0.13 0.21
N GLU A 19 11.31 -0.43 0.79
CA GLU A 19 11.81 -1.79 0.73
C GLU A 19 10.81 -2.74 1.40
N HIS A 20 10.30 -3.72 0.64
CA HIS A 20 9.32 -4.65 1.18
C HIS A 20 9.97 -5.48 2.29
N PRO A 21 9.38 -5.54 3.50
CA PRO A 21 9.93 -6.33 4.59
C PRO A 21 10.05 -7.79 4.13
N HIS A 22 11.18 -8.41 4.44
CA HIS A 22 11.48 -9.77 4.00
C HIS A 22 10.35 -10.75 4.38
N GLY A 23 9.67 -11.33 3.40
CA GLY A 23 8.54 -12.23 3.63
C GLY A 23 7.46 -12.13 2.54
N ARG A 24 6.31 -12.76 2.78
CA ARG A 24 5.13 -12.71 1.87
C ARG A 24 4.11 -11.64 2.26
N SER A 25 4.22 -11.05 3.45
CA SER A 25 3.23 -10.13 4.01
C SER A 25 3.89 -9.08 4.89
N TYR A 26 3.34 -7.86 4.88
CA TYR A 26 3.71 -6.83 5.86
C TYR A 26 3.42 -7.33 7.28
N PRO A 27 4.36 -7.23 8.24
CA PRO A 27 4.00 -7.36 9.64
C PRO A 27 3.22 -6.10 10.08
N THR A 28 2.42 -6.22 11.14
CA THR A 28 1.85 -5.04 11.82
C THR A 28 2.96 -4.29 12.57
N GLY A 29 2.95 -2.95 12.51
CA GLY A 29 3.82 -2.09 13.30
C GLY A 29 4.89 -1.26 12.56
N PRO A 30 5.49 -1.72 11.44
CA PRO A 30 6.42 -0.87 10.69
C PRO A 30 5.75 0.38 10.12
N GLU A 31 6.46 1.49 10.15
CA GLU A 31 6.08 2.69 9.40
C GLU A 31 6.34 2.47 7.90
N VAL A 32 5.44 3.03 7.08
CA VAL A 32 5.49 2.99 5.62
C VAL A 32 5.22 4.36 5.04
N THR A 33 6.08 4.77 4.11
CA THR A 33 5.85 5.91 3.23
C THR A 33 4.92 5.46 2.10
N THR A 34 3.70 5.97 2.10
CA THR A 34 2.68 5.62 1.11
C THR A 34 2.79 6.48 -0.15
N LEU A 35 2.27 5.97 -1.27
CA LEU A 35 2.20 6.72 -2.54
C LEU A 35 1.33 7.99 -2.44
N CYS A 36 0.39 8.04 -1.50
CA CYS A 36 -0.38 9.26 -1.22
C CYS A 36 0.37 10.27 -0.34
N GLY A 37 1.66 10.05 -0.07
CA GLY A 37 2.53 10.98 0.66
C GLY A 37 2.35 10.97 2.17
N GLN A 38 1.66 9.95 2.73
CA GLN A 38 1.50 9.80 4.18
C GLN A 38 2.47 8.76 4.73
N GLU A 39 3.02 9.03 5.91
CA GLU A 39 3.74 8.05 6.73
C GLU A 39 2.74 7.40 7.69
N LEU A 40 2.48 6.11 7.51
CA LEU A 40 1.46 5.37 8.25
C LEU A 40 2.04 4.09 8.87
N VAL A 41 1.40 3.58 9.92
CA VAL A 41 1.78 2.30 10.52
C VAL A 41 1.05 1.17 9.81
N ALA A 42 1.79 0.17 9.35
CA ALA A 42 1.24 -1.01 8.73
C ALA A 42 0.36 -1.81 9.71
N GLU A 43 -0.79 -2.24 9.23
CA GLU A 43 -1.75 -3.04 9.96
C GLU A 43 -2.09 -4.30 9.18
N ASN A 44 -1.51 -5.43 9.59
CA ASN A 44 -1.87 -6.75 9.06
C ASN A 44 -2.90 -7.42 9.95
N SER A 45 -4.04 -6.75 10.15
CA SER A 45 -5.20 -7.33 10.84
C SER A 45 -5.95 -8.30 9.91
N GLU A 46 -6.80 -9.15 10.49
CA GLU A 46 -7.67 -10.06 9.74
C GLU A 46 -8.51 -9.32 8.69
N PHE A 47 -8.87 -8.05 8.96
CA PHE A 47 -9.74 -7.26 8.10
C PHE A 47 -9.05 -6.21 7.25
N GLY A 48 -7.79 -5.87 7.52
CA GLY A 48 -7.06 -4.81 6.82
C GLY A 48 -7.07 -4.98 5.29
N TRP A 49 -6.96 -6.23 4.84
CA TRP A 49 -6.99 -6.57 3.42
C TRP A 49 -8.36 -6.49 2.77
N PHE A 50 -9.45 -6.32 3.52
CA PHE A 50 -10.80 -6.12 2.97
C PHE A 50 -11.20 -4.65 2.86
N TRP A 51 -10.45 -3.74 3.46
CA TRP A 51 -10.75 -2.30 3.42
C TRP A 51 -10.66 -1.71 2.03
N ASP A 52 -11.32 -0.57 1.82
CA ASP A 52 -11.22 0.14 0.56
C ASP A 52 -9.78 0.58 0.26
N THR A 53 -9.44 0.57 -1.03
CA THR A 53 -8.16 1.07 -1.49
C THR A 53 -8.13 2.60 -1.39
N CYS A 54 -7.02 3.18 -0.92
CA CYS A 54 -6.81 4.61 -0.97
C CYS A 54 -6.82 5.08 -2.44
N PRO A 55 -7.71 6.01 -2.85
CA PRO A 55 -7.88 6.38 -4.25
C PRO A 55 -6.60 6.98 -4.86
N THR A 56 -5.88 7.82 -4.11
CA THR A 56 -4.60 8.40 -4.55
C THR A 56 -3.52 7.33 -4.74
N CYS A 57 -3.42 6.36 -3.81
CA CYS A 57 -2.49 5.25 -3.98
C CYS A 57 -2.84 4.39 -5.19
N TYR A 58 -4.12 4.23 -5.49
CA TYR A 58 -4.58 3.49 -6.66
C TYR A 58 -4.21 4.17 -7.97
N GLU A 59 -4.43 5.48 -8.08
CA GLU A 59 -4.03 6.26 -9.26
C GLU A 59 -2.52 6.19 -9.51
N GLU A 60 -1.71 6.37 -8.47
CA GLU A 60 -0.25 6.25 -8.58
C GLU A 60 0.19 4.83 -8.92
N ALA A 61 -0.46 3.81 -8.34
CA ALA A 61 -0.20 2.41 -8.69
C ALA A 61 -0.50 2.12 -10.17
N LEU A 62 -1.60 2.65 -10.72
CA LEU A 62 -1.91 2.55 -12.16
C LEU A 62 -0.83 3.22 -13.00
N ARG A 63 -0.41 4.43 -12.62
CA ARG A 63 0.67 5.17 -13.31
C ARG A 63 1.98 4.37 -13.32
N LEU A 64 2.38 3.82 -12.17
CA LEU A 64 3.57 2.97 -12.04
C LEU A 64 3.45 1.65 -12.81
N ALA A 65 2.23 1.12 -12.95
CA ALA A 65 1.95 -0.06 -13.75
C ALA A 65 1.88 0.22 -15.27
N GLY A 66 1.96 1.49 -15.70
CA GLY A 66 1.79 1.89 -17.09
C GLY A 66 0.36 1.72 -17.61
N ILE A 67 -0.63 1.66 -16.70
CA ILE A 67 -2.04 1.50 -17.05
C ILE A 67 -2.64 2.90 -17.22
N PRO A 68 -3.31 3.18 -18.35
CA PRO A 68 -3.99 4.46 -18.55
C PRO A 68 -5.07 4.66 -17.49
N ALA A 69 -5.17 5.87 -16.94
CA ALA A 69 -6.34 6.26 -16.17
C ALA A 69 -7.60 6.11 -17.05
N ARG A 70 -8.65 5.52 -16.48
CA ARG A 70 -9.94 5.33 -17.17
C ARG A 70 -10.80 6.58 -17.08
#